data_AF-A0A7S4PC80-F1
#
_entry.id   AF-A0A7S4PC80-F1
#
_cell.length_a   1.000
_cell.length_b   1.000
_cell.length_c   1.000
_cell.angle_alpha   90.00
_cell.angle_beta   90.00
_cell.angle_gamma   90.00
#
_symmetry.space_group_name_H-M   'P 1'
#
loop_
_entity.id
_entity.type
_entity.pdbx_description
1 polymer ?
#
loop_
_entity_poly.entity_id
_entity_poly.type
_entity_poly.pdbx_seq_one_letter_code
_entity_poly.pdbx_strand_id
1 'polypeptide(L)'
;TTSESNSSSLLVKVVHESPEQQKLIQEIEFHLEAHRIIFNRLEEYGFMKLFLVEQACIAQASSESSCQFTQDEVLEHMREIMNSKLPEIAKFRALLLYSLIHNGSEDSFLHLVEHQCFSTPKLSTIERFLSIQAAQTRQLKVDLSKKLTHGDKSMFSRHSTVLRRIIEAVLEEDIPRKLFTSVTSRPAESPSLEHKECDGKPDILIMMIGGFCTAEMHDICDLNLIHSPRRIYLVGTSHLSAQSFLDQIDLFPLQRRS
;
A
#
# COMPACT_ATOMS: atom_id res chain seq x y z
N THR A 1 -47.16 8.00 48.54
CA THR A 1 -47.56 8.84 47.39
C THR A 1 -46.35 9.63 46.94
N THR A 2 -46.16 9.77 45.63
CA THR A 2 -45.06 10.43 44.88
C THR A 2 -43.72 9.66 44.86
N SER A 3 -43.06 9.36 43.74
CA SER A 3 -43.29 9.59 42.29
C SER A 3 -42.21 8.78 41.55
N GLU A 4 -42.47 7.74 40.76
CA GLU A 4 -42.96 7.77 39.36
C GLU A 4 -42.40 8.85 38.40
N SER A 5 -41.37 9.62 38.76
CA SER A 5 -40.84 10.70 37.90
C SER A 5 -39.47 10.47 37.26
N ASN A 6 -38.79 9.34 37.51
CA ASN A 6 -37.47 9.09 36.94
C ASN A 6 -37.46 8.19 35.70
N SER A 7 -38.53 7.43 35.45
CA SER A 7 -38.62 6.55 34.29
C SER A 7 -38.99 7.30 33.01
N SER A 8 -39.74 8.40 33.12
CA SER A 8 -40.17 9.18 31.94
C SER A 8 -39.12 10.16 31.43
N SER A 9 -38.18 10.65 32.26
CA SER A 9 -37.18 11.64 31.81
C SER A 9 -36.04 11.03 30.98
N LEU A 10 -35.72 9.75 31.19
CA LEU A 10 -34.79 8.98 30.36
C LEU A 10 -35.46 8.51 29.07
N LEU A 11 -36.73 8.09 29.12
CA LEU A 11 -37.50 7.74 27.91
C LEU A 11 -37.79 8.98 27.04
N VAL A 12 -38.03 10.15 27.63
CA VAL A 12 -38.19 11.42 26.87
C VAL A 12 -36.86 11.92 26.30
N LYS A 13 -35.72 11.60 26.91
CA LYS A 13 -34.39 11.85 26.30
C LYS A 13 -34.09 10.99 25.07
N VAL A 14 -34.70 9.80 24.99
CA VAL A 14 -34.61 8.90 23.83
C VAL A 14 -35.61 9.27 22.72
N VAL A 15 -36.66 10.04 23.04
CA VAL A 15 -37.70 10.46 22.07
C VAL A 15 -37.29 11.70 21.25
N HIS A 16 -36.20 12.39 21.61
CA HIS A 16 -35.68 13.54 20.87
C HIS A 16 -34.16 13.47 20.70
N GLU A 17 -33.65 12.46 20.01
CA GLU A 17 -32.33 12.60 19.40
C GLU A 17 -32.41 13.73 18.36
N SER A 18 -31.56 14.74 18.50
CA SER A 18 -31.50 15.80 17.49
C SER A 18 -31.11 15.19 16.13
N PRO A 19 -31.50 15.81 14.99
CA PRO A 19 -31.07 15.33 13.68
C PRO A 19 -29.55 15.19 13.54
N GLU A 20 -28.77 15.97 14.29
CA GLU A 20 -27.31 15.89 14.34
C GLU A 20 -26.84 14.66 15.13
N GLN A 21 -27.49 14.35 16.26
CA GLN A 21 -27.21 13.13 17.02
C GLN A 21 -27.54 11.87 16.23
N GLN A 22 -28.66 11.87 15.49
CA GLN A 22 -29.03 10.76 14.63
C GLN A 22 -27.99 10.53 13.51
N LYS A 23 -27.47 11.60 12.90
CA LYS A 23 -26.39 11.49 11.91
C LYS A 23 -25.11 10.91 12.51
N LEU A 24 -24.73 11.39 13.69
CA LEU A 24 -23.55 10.87 14.39
C LEU A 24 -23.71 9.40 14.77
N ILE A 25 -24.89 9.00 15.26
CA ILE A 25 -25.19 7.60 15.59
C ILE A 25 -25.08 6.73 14.34
N GLN A 26 -25.66 7.16 13.21
CA GLN A 26 -25.56 6.42 11.94
C GLN A 26 -24.10 6.28 11.46
N GLU A 27 -23.28 7.32 11.61
CA GLU A 27 -21.86 7.27 11.27
C GLU A 27 -21.09 6.29 12.18
N ILE A 28 -21.36 6.32 13.49
CA ILE A 28 -20.76 5.39 14.45
C ILE A 28 -21.18 3.95 14.15
N GLU A 29 -22.47 3.69 13.92
CA GLU A 29 -22.98 2.36 13.58
C GLU A 29 -22.34 1.84 12.29
N PHE A 30 -22.22 2.69 11.27
CA PHE A 30 -21.53 2.34 10.03
C PHE A 30 -20.09 1.91 10.28
N HIS A 31 -19.31 2.68 11.04
CA HIS A 31 -17.91 2.35 11.31
C HIS A 31 -17.74 1.12 12.21
N LEU A 32 -18.60 0.96 13.22
CA LEU A 32 -18.60 -0.22 14.09
C LEU A 32 -18.91 -1.49 13.29
N GLU A 33 -19.90 -1.44 12.41
CA GLU A 33 -20.25 -2.57 11.57
C GLU A 33 -19.15 -2.89 10.55
N ALA A 34 -18.56 -1.87 9.92
CA ALA A 34 -17.42 -2.05 9.03
C ALA A 34 -16.23 -2.72 9.76
N HIS A 35 -15.89 -2.25 10.97
CA HIS A 35 -14.85 -2.87 11.79
C HIS A 35 -15.17 -4.31 12.14
N ARG A 36 -16.41 -4.60 12.57
CA ARG A 36 -16.86 -5.95 12.89
C ARG A 36 -16.69 -6.90 11.70
N ILE A 37 -17.10 -6.49 10.50
CA ILE A 37 -16.94 -7.28 9.27
C ILE A 37 -15.45 -7.53 8.97
N ILE A 38 -14.59 -6.51 9.12
CA ILE A 38 -13.15 -6.64 8.90
C ILE A 38 -12.55 -7.67 9.88
N PHE A 39 -12.79 -7.53 11.18
CA PHE A 39 -12.25 -8.44 12.19
C PHE A 39 -12.76 -9.87 12.01
N ASN A 40 -14.06 -10.04 11.74
CA ASN A 40 -14.61 -11.36 11.46
C ASN A 40 -13.91 -12.02 10.26
N ARG A 41 -13.65 -11.28 9.18
CA ARG A 41 -12.91 -11.82 8.02
C ARG A 41 -11.44 -12.13 8.36
N LEU A 42 -10.79 -11.28 9.15
CA LEU A 42 -9.40 -11.50 9.60
C LEU A 42 -9.27 -12.83 10.34
N GLU A 43 -10.20 -13.11 11.25
CA GLU A 43 -10.26 -14.36 12.03
C GLU A 43 -10.74 -15.54 11.18
N GLU A 44 -11.83 -15.35 10.42
CA GLU A 44 -12.43 -16.38 9.59
C GLU A 44 -11.43 -16.95 8.60
N TYR A 45 -10.58 -16.15 7.98
CA TYR A 45 -9.64 -16.63 6.98
C TYR A 45 -8.20 -16.76 7.47
N GLY A 46 -7.88 -16.23 8.65
CA GLY A 46 -6.52 -16.28 9.20
C GLY A 46 -5.54 -15.36 8.47
N PHE A 47 -5.97 -14.15 8.12
CA PHE A 47 -5.16 -13.17 7.36
C PHE A 47 -3.88 -12.72 8.06
N MET A 48 -3.80 -12.88 9.39
CA MET A 48 -2.62 -12.48 10.17
C MET A 48 -1.33 -13.14 9.67
N LYS A 49 -1.40 -14.44 9.34
CA LYS A 49 -0.24 -15.17 8.81
C LYS A 49 0.15 -14.67 7.42
N LEU A 50 -0.83 -14.39 6.56
CA LEU A 50 -0.59 -13.79 5.25
C LEU A 50 0.17 -12.47 5.38
N PHE A 51 -0.26 -11.59 6.28
CA PHE A 51 0.39 -10.29 6.48
C PHE A 51 1.84 -10.43 6.94
N LEU A 52 2.13 -11.36 7.86
CA LEU A 52 3.49 -11.62 8.30
C LEU A 52 4.39 -12.08 7.15
N VAL A 53 3.92 -13.01 6.33
CA VAL A 53 4.69 -13.52 5.18
C VAL A 53 4.89 -12.43 4.14
N GLU A 54 3.87 -11.61 3.86
CA GLU A 54 4.01 -10.48 2.94
C GLU A 54 5.03 -9.44 3.42
N GLN A 55 5.00 -9.08 4.70
CA GLN A 55 6.00 -8.19 5.28
C GLN A 55 7.41 -8.82 5.26
N ALA A 56 7.53 -10.12 5.53
CA ALA A 56 8.80 -10.84 5.47
C ALA A 56 9.41 -10.81 4.06
N CYS A 57 8.60 -11.09 3.04
CA CYS A 57 8.98 -10.98 1.64
C CYS A 57 9.53 -9.57 1.34
N ILE A 58 8.79 -8.51 1.72
CA ILE A 58 9.21 -7.11 1.49
C ILE A 58 10.52 -6.77 2.21
N ALA A 59 10.70 -7.27 3.44
CA ALA A 59 11.94 -7.09 4.21
C ALA A 59 13.16 -7.71 3.50
N GLN A 60 13.01 -8.92 2.96
CA GLN A 60 14.07 -9.60 2.21
C GLN A 60 14.47 -8.83 0.95
N ALA A 61 13.50 -8.23 0.23
CA ALA A 61 13.78 -7.40 -0.93
C ALA A 61 14.57 -6.12 -0.59
N SER A 62 14.41 -5.60 0.62
CA SER A 62 15.05 -4.36 1.07
C SER A 62 16.44 -4.59 1.67
N SER A 63 16.95 -5.83 1.72
CA SER A 63 18.20 -6.20 2.40
C SER A 63 18.27 -5.66 3.85
N GLU A 64 17.11 -5.54 4.50
CA GLU A 64 17.03 -5.11 5.90
C GLU A 64 17.46 -6.29 6.78
N SER A 65 18.44 -6.05 7.66
CA SER A 65 18.96 -7.05 8.61
C SER A 65 17.95 -7.50 9.68
N SER A 66 16.73 -6.97 9.64
CA SER A 66 15.62 -7.21 10.58
C SER A 66 14.60 -8.23 10.06
N CYS A 67 14.92 -8.97 9.00
CA CYS A 67 14.03 -9.99 8.48
C CYS A 67 13.75 -11.03 9.58
N GLN A 68 12.46 -11.19 9.93
CA GLN A 68 12.04 -12.09 11.01
C GLN A 68 12.17 -13.57 10.62
N PHE A 69 12.20 -13.86 9.32
CA PHE A 69 12.18 -15.21 8.78
C PHE A 69 13.29 -15.39 7.75
N THR A 70 13.94 -16.54 7.82
CA THR A 70 14.81 -17.05 6.77
C THR A 70 14.01 -17.34 5.49
N GLN A 71 14.70 -17.51 4.36
CA GLN A 71 14.05 -17.86 3.10
C GLN A 71 13.30 -19.19 3.19
N ASP A 72 13.85 -20.17 3.91
CA ASP A 72 13.23 -21.49 4.08
C ASP A 72 11.95 -21.41 4.93
N GLU A 73 11.95 -20.61 6.00
CA GLU A 73 10.76 -20.35 6.82
C GLU A 73 9.66 -19.62 6.02
N VAL A 74 10.05 -18.66 5.17
CA VAL A 74 9.09 -18.00 4.26
C VAL A 74 8.47 -19.03 3.31
N LEU A 75 9.27 -19.95 2.75
CA LEU A 75 8.76 -21.01 1.87
C LEU A 75 7.81 -21.96 2.59
N GLU A 76 8.12 -22.36 3.82
CA GLU A 76 7.24 -23.18 4.65
C GLU A 76 5.89 -22.48 4.89
N HIS A 77 5.92 -21.23 5.34
CA HIS A 77 4.70 -20.46 5.57
C HIS A 77 3.92 -20.17 4.28
N MET A 78 4.60 -19.99 3.16
CA MET A 78 3.95 -19.89 1.84
C MET A 78 3.18 -21.17 1.51
N ARG A 79 3.75 -22.35 1.73
CA ARG A 79 3.03 -23.64 1.53
C ARG A 79 1.78 -23.72 2.41
N GLU A 80 1.87 -23.31 3.67
CA GLU A 80 0.71 -23.27 4.57
C GLU A 80 -0.36 -22.28 4.08
N ILE A 81 0.03 -21.10 3.60
CA ILE A 81 -0.90 -20.11 3.02
C ILE A 81 -1.59 -20.70 1.79
N MET A 82 -0.84 -21.35 0.90
CA MET A 82 -1.40 -22.01 -0.28
C MET A 82 -2.44 -23.07 0.10
N ASN A 83 -2.19 -23.84 1.16
CA ASN A 83 -3.11 -24.89 1.64
C ASN A 83 -4.23 -24.38 2.58
N SER A 84 -4.27 -23.08 2.89
CA SER A 84 -5.24 -22.50 3.81
C SER A 84 -6.61 -22.25 3.16
N LYS A 85 -7.57 -21.80 3.97
CA LYS A 85 -8.90 -21.32 3.53
C LYS A 85 -8.90 -19.88 2.97
N LEU A 86 -7.73 -19.23 2.88
CA LEU A 86 -7.63 -17.85 2.37
C LEU A 86 -8.26 -17.73 0.97
N PRO A 87 -8.88 -16.58 0.64
CA PRO A 87 -9.37 -16.32 -0.70
C PRO A 87 -8.27 -16.47 -1.75
N GLU A 88 -8.62 -16.94 -2.95
CA GLU A 88 -7.65 -17.19 -4.03
C GLU A 88 -6.81 -15.94 -4.36
N ILE A 89 -7.43 -14.76 -4.36
CA ILE A 89 -6.73 -13.48 -4.59
C ILE A 89 -5.64 -13.20 -3.56
N ALA A 90 -5.86 -13.59 -2.30
CA ALA A 90 -4.92 -13.39 -1.22
C ALA A 90 -3.70 -14.32 -1.37
N LYS A 91 -3.96 -15.59 -1.69
CA LYS A 91 -2.90 -16.57 -2.01
C LYS A 91 -2.10 -16.13 -3.23
N PHE A 92 -2.79 -15.73 -4.30
CA PHE A 92 -2.15 -15.28 -5.53
C PHE A 92 -1.26 -14.05 -5.31
N ARG A 93 -1.72 -13.06 -4.52
CA ARG A 93 -0.90 -11.89 -4.17
C ARG A 93 0.37 -12.26 -3.42
N ALA A 94 0.32 -13.19 -2.47
CA ALA A 94 1.51 -13.69 -1.79
C ALA A 94 2.48 -14.37 -2.76
N LEU A 95 1.95 -15.22 -3.65
CA LEU A 95 2.75 -15.91 -4.67
C LEU A 95 3.42 -14.92 -5.62
N LEU A 96 2.68 -13.91 -6.09
CA LEU A 96 3.19 -12.86 -6.95
C LEU A 96 4.32 -12.08 -6.27
N LEU A 97 4.11 -11.68 -5.00
CA LEU A 97 5.11 -10.96 -4.22
C LEU A 97 6.39 -11.78 -4.05
N TYR A 98 6.26 -13.05 -3.68
CA TYR A 98 7.40 -13.98 -3.57
C TYR A 98 8.16 -14.08 -4.91
N SER A 99 7.43 -14.26 -6.02
CA SER A 99 8.01 -14.40 -7.36
C SER A 99 8.78 -13.15 -7.80
N LEU A 100 8.24 -11.96 -7.53
CA LEU A 100 8.86 -10.67 -7.83
C LEU A 100 10.17 -10.40 -7.07
N ILE A 101 10.32 -11.00 -5.89
CA ILE A 101 11.48 -10.78 -5.01
C ILE A 101 12.59 -11.78 -5.32
N HIS A 102 12.22 -13.03 -5.55
CA HIS A 102 13.16 -14.10 -5.89
C HIS A 102 13.38 -14.28 -7.40
N ASN A 103 12.98 -13.29 -8.22
CA ASN A 103 13.08 -13.29 -9.69
C ASN A 103 12.57 -14.58 -10.36
N GLY A 104 11.56 -15.22 -9.78
CA GLY A 104 10.99 -16.45 -10.31
C GLY A 104 11.96 -17.65 -10.34
N SER A 105 12.78 -17.85 -9.31
CA SER A 105 13.52 -19.12 -9.12
C SER A 105 12.60 -20.33 -9.37
N GLU A 106 12.82 -21.03 -10.49
CA GLU A 106 11.88 -22.03 -11.03
C GLU A 106 11.59 -23.15 -10.02
N ASP A 107 12.62 -23.65 -9.34
CA ASP A 107 12.48 -24.80 -8.44
C ASP A 107 11.57 -24.51 -7.25
N SER A 108 11.69 -23.32 -6.64
CA SER A 108 10.85 -22.93 -5.50
C SER A 108 9.44 -22.52 -5.93
N PHE A 109 9.29 -21.93 -7.11
CA PHE A 109 8.01 -21.52 -7.67
C PHE A 109 7.15 -22.71 -8.06
N LEU A 110 7.71 -23.68 -8.79
CA LEU A 110 7.00 -24.88 -9.23
C LEU A 110 6.44 -25.66 -8.05
N HIS A 111 7.24 -25.84 -6.99
CA HIS A 111 6.78 -26.51 -5.76
C HIS A 111 5.63 -25.79 -5.03
N LEU A 112 5.49 -24.47 -5.17
CA LEU A 112 4.39 -23.71 -4.56
C LEU A 112 3.09 -23.78 -5.39
N VAL A 113 3.22 -23.98 -6.70
CA VAL A 113 2.09 -23.97 -7.66
C VAL A 113 1.58 -25.38 -7.97
N GLU A 114 2.41 -26.41 -7.86
CA GLU A 114 2.10 -27.81 -8.22
C GLU A 114 0.83 -28.37 -7.56
N HIS A 115 0.47 -27.88 -6.38
CA HIS A 115 -0.72 -28.30 -5.64
C HIS A 115 -1.86 -27.28 -5.63
N GLN A 116 -1.70 -26.15 -6.33
CA GLN A 116 -2.70 -25.09 -6.36
C GLN A 116 -3.37 -24.99 -7.72
N CYS A 117 -4.70 -24.93 -7.73
CA CYS A 117 -5.51 -24.79 -8.94
C CYS A 117 -5.58 -23.34 -9.44
N PHE A 118 -4.44 -22.63 -9.53
CA PHE A 118 -4.43 -21.33 -10.19
C PHE A 118 -4.64 -21.54 -11.69
N SER A 119 -5.58 -20.78 -12.27
CA SER A 119 -5.80 -20.82 -13.72
C SER A 119 -4.53 -20.40 -14.48
N THR A 120 -4.24 -21.03 -15.62
CA THR A 120 -3.11 -20.67 -16.49
C THR A 120 -3.03 -19.16 -16.81
N PRO A 121 -4.16 -18.45 -17.07
CA PRO A 121 -4.13 -17.00 -17.24
C PRO A 121 -3.54 -16.25 -16.05
N LYS A 122 -3.91 -16.61 -14.80
CA LYS A 122 -3.36 -15.99 -13.59
C LYS A 122 -1.87 -16.25 -13.41
N LEU A 123 -1.40 -17.46 -13.72
CA LEU A 123 0.03 -17.76 -13.66
C LEU A 123 0.80 -16.93 -14.70
N SER A 124 0.23 -16.71 -15.89
CA SER A 124 0.83 -15.84 -16.91
C SER A 124 0.93 -14.37 -16.47
N THR A 125 0.09 -13.91 -15.55
CA THR A 125 0.19 -12.57 -14.94
C THR A 125 1.53 -12.41 -14.20
N ILE A 126 2.04 -13.46 -13.55
CA ILE A 126 3.35 -13.43 -12.87
C ILE A 126 4.48 -13.21 -13.90
N GLU A 127 4.42 -13.90 -15.04
CA GLU A 127 5.38 -13.72 -16.12
C GLU A 127 5.35 -12.28 -16.68
N ARG A 128 4.15 -11.71 -16.85
CA ARG A 128 3.99 -10.30 -17.26
C ARG A 128 4.68 -9.37 -16.26
N PHE A 129 4.45 -9.58 -14.97
CA PHE A 129 5.10 -8.78 -13.92
C PHE A 129 6.62 -8.90 -13.95
N LEU A 130 7.16 -10.11 -14.09
CA LEU A 130 8.61 -10.32 -14.19
C LEU A 130 9.17 -9.66 -15.45
N SER A 131 8.43 -9.61 -16.55
CA SER A 131 8.84 -8.90 -17.78
C SER A 131 8.86 -7.37 -17.60
N ILE A 132 7.83 -6.80 -16.95
CA ILE A 132 7.75 -5.38 -16.62
C ILE A 132 8.89 -5.01 -15.66
N GLN A 133 9.11 -5.83 -14.64
CA GLN A 133 10.20 -5.67 -13.69
C GLN A 133 11.53 -5.71 -14.44
N ALA A 134 11.82 -6.73 -15.25
CA ALA A 134 13.08 -6.82 -15.99
C ALA A 134 13.35 -5.59 -16.88
N ALA A 135 12.32 -5.01 -17.48
CA ALA A 135 12.42 -3.77 -18.26
C ALA A 135 12.75 -2.54 -17.41
N GLN A 136 12.27 -2.49 -16.16
CA GLN A 136 12.44 -1.35 -15.23
C GLN A 136 13.64 -1.48 -14.26
N THR A 137 14.16 -2.70 -14.03
CA THR A 137 14.89 -3.05 -12.78
C THR A 137 16.39 -2.75 -12.74
N ARG A 138 17.03 -2.26 -13.81
CA ARG A 138 18.48 -2.00 -13.70
C ARG A 138 18.86 -0.74 -12.90
N GLN A 139 17.91 0.11 -12.51
CA GLN A 139 18.25 1.44 -11.97
C GLN A 139 17.62 1.81 -10.62
N LEU A 140 16.43 1.29 -10.27
CA LEU A 140 15.72 1.73 -9.05
C LEU A 140 16.05 0.94 -7.77
N LYS A 141 16.55 -0.30 -7.87
CA LYS A 141 16.74 -1.20 -6.70
C LYS A 141 17.90 -0.82 -5.78
N VAL A 142 18.84 0.03 -6.20
CA VAL A 142 20.09 0.28 -5.45
C VAL A 142 20.04 1.54 -4.57
N ASP A 143 19.32 2.59 -4.98
CA ASP A 143 19.55 3.93 -4.42
C ASP A 143 18.48 4.43 -3.42
N LEU A 144 17.32 3.77 -3.30
CA LEU A 144 16.24 4.16 -2.34
C LEU A 144 16.28 3.40 -1.01
N SER A 145 17.45 2.85 -0.66
CA SER A 145 17.69 1.97 0.50
C SER A 145 17.99 2.73 1.80
N LYS A 146 17.72 4.04 1.89
CA LYS A 146 17.87 4.78 3.15
C LYS A 146 17.06 4.09 4.25
N LYS A 147 17.72 3.86 5.39
CA LYS A 147 17.12 3.27 6.59
C LYS A 147 15.94 4.13 7.02
N LEU A 148 14.74 3.58 6.92
CA LEU A 148 13.56 4.15 7.55
C LEU A 148 13.83 4.30 9.04
N THR A 149 13.65 5.49 9.59
CA THR A 149 13.58 5.67 11.04
C THR A 149 12.34 4.95 11.53
N HIS A 150 12.54 3.80 12.19
CA HIS A 150 11.47 3.02 12.77
C HIS A 150 10.82 3.82 13.91
N GLY A 151 9.65 4.38 13.65
CA GLY A 151 8.65 4.53 14.72
C GLY A 151 8.15 3.15 15.15
N ASP A 152 7.42 3.07 16.26
CA ASP A 152 6.76 1.85 16.77
C ASP A 152 5.71 1.33 15.77
N LYS A 153 6.18 0.78 14.65
CA LYS A 153 5.33 0.22 13.60
C LYS A 153 5.00 -1.22 13.95
N SER A 154 3.72 -1.55 13.82
CA SER A 154 3.22 -2.92 13.96
C SER A 154 3.98 -3.88 13.03
N MET A 155 4.13 -5.14 13.46
CA MET A 155 4.74 -6.19 12.64
C MET A 155 4.03 -6.44 11.32
N PHE A 156 2.77 -6.02 11.20
CA PHE A 156 1.95 -6.17 10.00
C PHE A 156 2.05 -4.97 9.04
N SER A 157 2.77 -3.90 9.40
CA SER A 157 2.81 -2.64 8.64
C SER A 157 4.17 -1.93 8.76
N ARG A 158 5.27 -2.69 8.70
CA ARG A 158 6.61 -2.17 8.97
C ARG A 158 7.16 -1.31 7.83
N HIS A 159 6.92 -1.74 6.60
CA HIS A 159 7.52 -1.12 5.43
C HIS A 159 6.62 0.00 4.90
N SER A 160 7.19 1.19 4.70
CA SER A 160 6.54 2.26 3.96
C SER A 160 6.47 1.92 2.48
N THR A 161 5.60 2.61 1.75
CA THR A 161 5.62 2.52 0.29
C THR A 161 6.93 3.08 -0.28
N VAL A 162 7.27 2.66 -1.50
CA VAL A 162 8.38 3.25 -2.27
C VAL A 162 8.13 4.74 -2.52
N LEU A 163 6.86 5.10 -2.76
CA LEU A 163 6.44 6.48 -2.98
C LEU A 163 6.82 7.38 -1.80
N ARG A 164 6.54 6.96 -0.56
CA ARG A 164 6.95 7.72 0.64
C ARG A 164 8.44 8.04 0.65
N ARG A 165 9.28 7.04 0.38
CA ARG A 165 10.74 7.22 0.36
C ARG A 165 11.18 8.21 -0.72
N ILE A 166 10.55 8.18 -1.89
CA ILE A 166 10.80 9.15 -2.96
C ILE A 166 10.44 10.56 -2.49
N ILE A 167 9.29 10.73 -1.83
CA ILE A 167 8.83 12.06 -1.37
C ILE A 167 9.72 12.59 -0.26
N GLU A 168 10.10 11.76 0.71
CA GLU A 168 11.05 12.13 1.75
C GLU A 168 12.38 12.59 1.12
N ALA A 169 12.88 11.89 0.09
CA ALA A 169 14.05 12.32 -0.66
C ALA A 169 13.83 13.65 -1.42
N VAL A 170 12.64 13.91 -1.98
CA VAL A 170 12.30 15.22 -2.57
C VAL A 170 12.30 16.32 -1.50
N LEU A 171 11.71 16.06 -0.33
CA LEU A 171 11.60 17.03 0.76
C LEU A 171 12.96 17.40 1.33
N GLU A 172 13.86 16.41 1.43
CA GLU A 172 15.27 16.54 1.83
C GLU A 172 16.18 17.08 0.71
N GLU A 173 15.65 17.29 -0.49
CA GLU A 173 16.41 17.73 -1.69
C GLU A 173 17.54 16.75 -2.11
N ASP A 174 17.41 15.48 -1.71
CA ASP A 174 18.35 14.38 -1.96
C ASP A 174 17.78 13.33 -2.93
N ILE A 175 16.98 13.77 -3.91
CA ILE A 175 16.43 12.88 -4.93
C ILE A 175 17.49 12.51 -5.98
N PRO A 176 17.63 11.23 -6.37
CA PRO A 176 18.57 10.82 -7.41
C PRO A 176 18.22 11.43 -8.78
N ARG A 177 18.85 12.55 -9.15
CA ARG A 177 18.55 13.28 -10.41
C ARG A 177 18.75 12.47 -11.69
N LYS A 178 19.59 11.41 -11.64
CA LYS A 178 19.76 10.47 -12.75
C LYS A 178 18.50 9.64 -13.03
N LEU A 179 17.71 9.37 -12.00
CA LEU A 179 16.45 8.62 -12.08
C LEU A 179 15.25 9.55 -12.24
N PHE A 180 15.34 10.75 -11.65
CA PHE A 180 14.29 11.76 -11.66
C PHE A 180 14.80 13.04 -12.30
N THR A 181 14.72 13.11 -13.62
CA THR A 181 15.18 14.28 -14.38
C THR A 181 14.18 15.44 -14.21
N SER A 182 14.68 16.61 -13.79
CA SER A 182 13.86 17.83 -13.72
C SER A 182 13.66 18.42 -15.11
N VAL A 183 12.41 18.72 -15.45
CA VAL A 183 12.07 19.52 -16.64
C VAL A 183 11.49 20.84 -16.16
N THR A 184 12.15 21.94 -16.47
CA THR A 184 11.68 23.29 -16.11
C THR A 184 10.94 23.92 -17.30
N SER A 185 9.76 24.48 -17.04
CA SER A 185 8.95 25.17 -18.05
C SER A 185 9.47 26.56 -18.44
N ARG A 186 10.47 27.11 -17.74
CA ARG A 186 11.10 28.38 -18.08
C ARG A 186 12.31 28.17 -19.00
N PRO A 187 12.38 28.84 -20.17
CA PRO A 187 13.63 28.95 -20.90
C PRO A 187 14.66 29.72 -20.05
N ALA A 188 15.95 29.37 -20.20
CA ALA A 188 17.07 29.85 -19.37
C ALA A 188 17.37 31.36 -19.47
N GLU A 189 16.50 32.16 -20.08
CA GLU A 189 16.75 33.57 -20.38
C GLU A 189 15.54 34.41 -20.02
N SER A 190 15.52 34.93 -18.79
CA SER A 190 14.78 36.15 -18.42
C SER A 190 15.36 36.68 -17.10
N PRO A 191 16.17 37.75 -17.13
CA PRO A 191 16.60 38.43 -15.92
C PRO A 191 15.47 39.31 -15.37
N SER A 192 15.39 39.37 -14.05
CA SER A 192 14.68 40.37 -13.24
C SER A 192 13.18 40.59 -13.52
N LEU A 193 12.35 39.87 -12.76
CA LEU A 193 11.10 40.42 -12.23
C LEU A 193 11.13 40.16 -10.73
N GLU A 194 11.05 41.25 -9.97
CA GLU A 194 10.88 41.30 -8.52
C GLU A 194 9.72 40.38 -8.12
N HIS A 195 10.01 39.12 -7.85
CA HIS A 195 9.07 38.25 -7.18
C HIS A 195 9.26 38.53 -5.70
N LYS A 196 8.24 39.16 -5.11
CA LYS A 196 7.96 39.02 -3.68
C LYS A 196 8.19 37.55 -3.35
N GLU A 197 9.23 37.27 -2.57
CA GLU A 197 9.50 35.95 -2.03
C GLU A 197 8.23 35.55 -1.28
N CYS A 198 7.41 34.70 -1.90
CA CYS A 198 6.40 33.97 -1.19
C CYS A 198 7.21 33.06 -0.28
N ASP A 199 7.27 33.42 1.01
CA ASP A 199 8.10 32.86 2.09
C ASP A 199 7.83 31.37 2.39
N GLY A 200 7.13 30.68 1.47
CA GLY A 200 6.77 29.27 1.54
C GLY A 200 7.52 28.47 0.51
N LYS A 201 8.15 27.38 0.94
CA LYS A 201 8.65 26.36 0.02
C LYS A 201 7.48 25.84 -0.85
N PRO A 202 7.70 25.55 -2.15
CA PRO A 202 6.63 25.17 -3.06
C PRO A 202 5.97 23.85 -2.65
N ASP A 203 4.68 23.74 -2.97
CA ASP A 203 3.89 22.52 -2.82
C ASP A 203 4.35 21.43 -3.79
N ILE A 204 4.07 20.18 -3.43
CA ILE A 204 4.46 18.99 -4.20
C ILE A 204 3.20 18.34 -4.76
N LEU A 205 3.15 18.17 -6.09
CA LEU A 205 2.11 17.40 -6.77
C LEU A 205 2.70 16.12 -7.34
N ILE A 206 2.05 15.00 -7.04
CA ILE A 206 2.46 13.66 -7.46
C ILE A 206 1.36 13.08 -8.34
N MET A 207 1.73 12.65 -9.55
CA MET A 207 0.82 11.99 -10.48
C MET A 207 1.22 10.53 -10.67
N MET A 208 0.38 9.61 -10.20
CA MET A 208 0.56 8.17 -10.35
C MET A 208 -0.13 7.68 -11.63
N ILE A 209 0.66 7.32 -12.63
CA ILE A 209 0.17 6.69 -13.86
C ILE A 209 -0.17 5.23 -13.57
N GLY A 210 -1.40 4.81 -13.91
CA GLY A 210 -1.93 3.49 -13.57
C GLY A 210 -2.72 3.48 -12.26
N GLY A 211 -2.60 4.53 -11.45
CA GLY A 211 -3.37 4.71 -10.22
C GLY A 211 -2.53 4.55 -8.95
N PHE A 212 -3.17 4.80 -7.81
CA PHE A 212 -2.54 4.75 -6.49
C PHE A 212 -3.38 3.90 -5.54
N CYS A 213 -2.77 3.37 -4.48
CA CYS A 213 -3.44 2.57 -3.46
C CYS A 213 -3.64 3.34 -2.15
N THR A 214 -4.49 2.80 -1.27
CA THR A 214 -4.78 3.41 0.04
C THR A 214 -3.53 3.56 0.92
N ALA A 215 -2.55 2.66 0.81
CA ALA A 215 -1.30 2.77 1.56
C ALA A 215 -0.47 4.00 1.13
N GLU A 216 -0.41 4.29 -0.17
CA GLU A 216 0.26 5.49 -0.70
C GLU A 216 -0.48 6.75 -0.27
N MET A 217 -1.81 6.75 -0.29
CA MET A 217 -2.62 7.86 0.21
C MET A 217 -2.39 8.12 1.71
N HIS A 218 -2.31 7.06 2.52
CA HIS A 218 -2.00 7.17 3.95
C HIS A 218 -0.62 7.79 4.18
N ASP A 219 0.40 7.36 3.44
CA ASP A 219 1.75 7.92 3.52
C ASP A 219 1.76 9.44 3.23
N ILE A 220 0.94 9.91 2.29
CA ILE A 220 0.80 11.35 1.97
C ILE A 220 0.13 12.13 3.11
N CYS A 221 -0.91 11.55 3.71
CA CYS A 221 -1.58 12.15 4.87
C CYS A 221 -0.60 12.30 6.04
N ASP A 222 0.18 11.26 6.35
CA ASP A 222 1.21 11.28 7.39
C ASP A 222 2.26 12.36 7.11
N LEU A 223 2.79 12.42 5.89
CA LEU A 223 3.81 13.40 5.52
C LEU A 223 3.29 14.84 5.61
N ASN A 224 2.01 15.09 5.26
CA ASN A 224 1.40 16.41 5.41
C ASN A 224 1.24 16.85 6.87
N LEU A 225 1.09 15.91 7.81
CA LEU A 225 1.07 16.23 9.25
C LEU A 225 2.47 16.60 9.77
N ILE A 226 3.50 15.98 9.22
CA ILE A 226 4.90 16.17 9.65
C ILE A 226 5.54 17.41 9.00
N HIS A 227 5.26 17.66 7.71
CA HIS A 227 5.99 18.64 6.88
C HIS A 227 5.24 19.95 6.59
N SER A 228 4.55 20.50 7.59
CA SER A 228 3.98 21.86 7.51
C SER A 228 5.11 22.92 7.37
N PRO A 229 5.07 23.88 6.43
CA PRO A 229 3.89 24.33 5.67
C PRO A 229 3.73 23.76 4.25
N ARG A 230 4.62 22.89 3.75
CA ARG A 230 4.50 22.33 2.38
C ARG A 230 3.26 21.44 2.30
N ARG A 231 2.43 21.62 1.27
CA ARG A 231 1.34 20.68 0.96
C ARG A 231 1.79 19.68 -0.08
N ILE A 232 1.41 18.42 0.14
CA ILE A 232 1.71 17.30 -0.75
C ILE A 232 0.37 16.76 -1.25
N TYR A 233 0.20 16.76 -2.57
CA TYR A 233 -1.00 16.31 -3.25
C TYR A 233 -0.71 15.06 -4.06
N LEU A 234 -1.55 14.03 -3.89
CA LEU A 234 -1.51 12.80 -4.67
C LEU A 234 -2.69 12.75 -5.62
N VAL A 235 -2.39 12.55 -6.90
CA VAL A 235 -3.37 12.34 -7.96
C VAL A 235 -2.97 11.08 -8.71
N GLY A 236 -3.94 10.35 -9.22
CA GLY A 236 -3.68 9.26 -10.15
C GLY A 236 -4.86 9.00 -11.06
N THR A 237 -4.65 8.14 -12.05
CA THR A 237 -5.69 7.78 -13.02
C THR A 237 -6.85 6.99 -12.39
N SER A 238 -6.60 6.30 -11.27
CA SER A 238 -7.58 5.51 -10.52
C SER A 238 -7.11 5.26 -9.10
N HIS A 239 -8.04 4.95 -8.20
CA HIS A 239 -7.74 4.38 -6.89
C HIS A 239 -7.82 2.85 -6.97
N LEU A 240 -6.76 2.16 -6.54
CA LEU A 240 -6.55 0.74 -6.77
C LEU A 240 -6.71 -0.09 -5.48
N SER A 241 -7.55 -1.11 -5.58
CA SER A 241 -7.50 -2.30 -4.73
C SER A 241 -6.53 -3.35 -5.31
N ALA A 242 -6.13 -4.35 -4.53
CA ALA A 242 -5.33 -5.46 -5.03
C ALA A 242 -6.01 -6.20 -6.20
N GLN A 243 -7.33 -6.38 -6.14
CA GLN A 243 -8.09 -7.02 -7.21
C GLN A 243 -8.08 -6.17 -8.48
N SER A 244 -8.49 -4.91 -8.40
CA SER A 244 -8.54 -4.02 -9.56
C SER A 244 -7.18 -3.77 -10.19
N PHE A 245 -6.10 -3.81 -9.39
CA PHE A 245 -4.74 -3.74 -9.92
C PHE A 245 -4.39 -4.97 -10.77
N LEU A 246 -4.69 -6.17 -10.27
CA LEU A 246 -4.46 -7.41 -11.02
C LEU A 246 -5.31 -7.48 -12.28
N ASP A 247 -6.57 -7.06 -12.21
CA ASP A 247 -7.47 -6.98 -13.37
C ASP A 247 -6.90 -6.06 -14.47
N GLN A 248 -6.28 -4.94 -14.10
CA GLN A 248 -5.62 -4.04 -15.05
C GLN A 248 -4.37 -4.66 -15.67
N ILE A 249 -3.58 -5.40 -14.89
CA ILE A 249 -2.38 -6.06 -15.40
C ILE A 249 -2.73 -7.17 -16.38
N ASP A 250 -3.88 -7.80 -16.20
CA ASP A 250 -4.35 -8.84 -17.11
C ASP A 250 -4.60 -8.34 -18.54
N LEU A 251 -4.74 -7.02 -18.73
CA LEU A 251 -4.89 -6.37 -20.02
C LEU A 251 -3.56 -6.16 -20.76
N PHE A 252 -2.41 -6.31 -20.08
CA PHE A 252 -1.11 -6.13 -20.72
C PHE A 252 -0.75 -7.37 -21.56
N PRO A 253 -0.39 -7.19 -22.84
CA PRO A 253 -0.01 -8.32 -23.68
C PRO A 253 1.28 -8.95 -23.16
N LEU A 254 1.36 -10.29 -23.16
CA LEU A 254 2.62 -11.01 -22.97
C LEU A 254 3.55 -10.64 -24.12
N GLN A 255 4.64 -9.94 -23.82
CA GLN A 255 5.74 -9.81 -24.77
C GLN A 255 6.40 -11.19 -24.91
N ARG A 256 6.06 -11.91 -25.99
CA ARG A 256 6.77 -13.14 -26.34
C ARG A 256 8.22 -12.77 -26.59
N ARG A 257 9.15 -13.34 -25.82
CA ARG A 257 10.58 -13.29 -26.14
C ARG A 257 10.77 -13.95 -27.49
N SER A 258 11.08 -13.15 -28.52
CA SER A 258 11.53 -13.60 -29.83
C SER A 258 12.99 -14.04 -29.78
#